data_AF-A0A918W9F5-F1
#
_entry.id   AF-A0A918W9F5-F1
#
_cell.length_a   1.000
_cell.length_b   1.000
_cell.length_c   1.000
_cell.angle_alpha   90.00
_cell.angle_beta   90.00
_cell.angle_gamma   90.00
#
_symmetry.space_group_name_H-M   'P 1'
#
loop_
_entity.id
_entity.type
_entity.pdbx_description
1 polymer ?
#
loop_
_entity_poly.entity_id
_entity_poly.type
_entity_poly.pdbx_seq_one_letter_code
_entity_poly.pdbx_strand_id
1 'polypeptide(L)' 'MKTVIGRRFHLTCTIQGVRKLLVRNGWSYQVSARRAMERGDEAVAGWAREVWPCAEDSRR' A
#
# COMPACT_ATOMS: atom_id res chain seq x y z
N MET A 1 -1.40 -1.54 -10.47
CA MET A 1 -2.71 -2.07 -10.00
C MET A 1 -3.65 -2.46 -11.15
N LYS A 2 -4.03 -1.53 -12.06
CA LYS A 2 -4.87 -1.83 -13.24
C LYS A 2 -4.35 -3.02 -14.07
N THR A 3 -3.03 -3.08 -14.30
CA THR A 3 -2.38 -4.12 -15.09
C THR A 3 -2.46 -5.52 -14.47
N VAL A 4 -2.33 -5.65 -13.15
CA VAL A 4 -2.34 -6.97 -12.49
C VAL A 4 -3.75 -7.53 -12.44
N ILE A 5 -4.74 -6.70 -12.07
CA ILE A 5 -6.13 -7.15 -12.00
C ILE A 5 -6.67 -7.47 -13.39
N GLY A 6 -6.41 -6.59 -14.37
CA GLY A 6 -6.78 -6.82 -15.76
C GLY A 6 -6.14 -8.08 -16.35
N ARG A 7 -4.86 -8.38 -16.05
CA ARG A 7 -4.19 -9.58 -16.56
C ARG A 7 -4.62 -10.87 -15.85
N ARG A 8 -4.80 -10.86 -14.52
CA ARG A 8 -5.10 -12.08 -13.76
C ARG A 8 -6.58 -12.44 -13.78
N PHE A 9 -7.44 -11.43 -13.73
CA PHE A 9 -8.89 -11.63 -13.63
C PHE A 9 -9.63 -11.30 -14.92
N HIS A 10 -8.95 -10.79 -15.96
CA HIS A 10 -9.57 -10.37 -17.22
C HIS A 10 -10.66 -9.30 -17.02
N LEU A 11 -10.54 -8.50 -15.96
CA LEU A 11 -11.50 -7.47 -15.58
C LEU A 11 -10.91 -6.09 -15.72
N THR A 12 -11.65 -5.20 -16.36
CA THR A 12 -11.35 -3.77 -16.36
C THR A 12 -12.09 -3.12 -15.20
N CYS A 13 -11.35 -2.79 -14.14
CA CYS A 13 -11.89 -2.11 -12.97
C CYS A 13 -11.15 -0.80 -12.70
N THR A 14 -11.87 0.24 -12.32
CA THR A 14 -11.26 1.48 -11.82
C THR A 14 -10.72 1.25 -10.40
N ILE A 15 -9.69 2.00 -10.01
CA ILE A 15 -9.12 1.91 -8.66
C ILE A 15 -10.18 2.21 -7.59
N GLN A 16 -11.05 3.18 -7.85
CA GLN A 16 -12.18 3.50 -6.97
C GLN A 16 -13.18 2.34 -6.87
N GLY A 17 -13.47 1.66 -7.99
CA GLY A 17 -14.34 0.49 -8.02
C GLY A 17 -13.78 -0.67 -7.19
N VAL A 18 -12.48 -0.96 -7.34
CA VAL A 18 -11.77 -1.95 -6.51
C VAL A 18 -11.86 -1.60 -5.03
N ARG A 19 -11.60 -0.34 -4.66
CA ARG A 19 -11.70 0.11 -3.27
C ARG A 19 -13.10 -0.09 -2.69
N LYS A 20 -14.15 0.29 -3.42
CA LYS A 20 -15.54 0.09 -2.99
C LYS A 20 -15.86 -1.40 -2.82
N LEU A 21 -15.40 -2.25 -3.75
CA LEU A 21 -15.58 -3.69 -3.69
C LEU A 21 -14.91 -4.29 -2.45
N LEU A 22 -13.66 -3.92 -2.16
CA LEU A 22 -12.92 -4.41 -1.00
C LEU A 22 -13.64 -4.04 0.32
N VAL A 23 -14.01 -2.77 0.49
CA VAL A 23 -14.70 -2.32 1.71
C VAL A 23 -16.05 -3.04 1.90
N ARG A 24 -16.82 -3.25 0.81
CA ARG A 24 -18.09 -4.00 0.88
C ARG A 24 -17.91 -5.44 1.37
N ASN A 25 -16.76 -6.05 1.08
CA ASN A 25 -16.44 -7.41 1.52
C ASN A 25 -15.73 -7.45 2.89
N GLY A 26 -15.81 -6.37 3.67
CA GLY A 26 -15.24 -6.30 5.01
C GLY A 26 -13.72 -6.12 5.04
N TRP A 27 -13.09 -5.86 3.90
CA TRP A 27 -11.66 -5.56 3.86
C TRP A 27 -11.41 -4.14 4.37
N SER A 28 -10.55 -4.02 5.38
CA SER A 28 -10.04 -2.75 5.92
C SER A 28 -8.53 -2.65 5.72
N TYR A 29 -7.97 -1.45 5.93
CA TYR A 29 -6.53 -1.29 5.93
C TYR A 29 -5.92 -2.17 7.03
N GLN A 30 -5.04 -3.09 6.64
CA GLN A 30 -4.39 -3.99 7.59
C GLN A 30 -3.29 -3.23 8.33
N VAL A 31 -3.51 -3.01 9.63
CA VAL A 31 -2.43 -2.65 10.54
C VAL A 31 -1.66 -3.93 10.86
N SER A 32 -0.32 -3.83 10.91
CA SER A 32 0.51 -4.94 11.34
C SER A 32 0.02 -5.46 12.69
N ALA A 33 -0.32 -6.76 12.78
CA ALA A 33 -0.84 -7.36 14.01
C ALA A 33 0.13 -7.21 15.21
N ARG A 34 1.41 -7.00 14.94
CA ARG A 34 2.43 -6.68 15.94
C ARG A 34 3.39 -5.62 15.41
N ARG A 35 3.85 -4.73 16.30
CA ARG A 35 4.96 -3.82 16.03
C ARG A 35 6.25 -4.63 15.85
N ALA A 36 7.03 -4.32 14.82
CA ALA A 36 8.37 -4.91 14.67
C ALA A 36 9.25 -4.47 15.85
N MET A 37 9.84 -5.43 16.57
CA MET A 37 10.65 -5.15 17.77
C MET A 37 11.90 -4.32 17.46
N GLU A 38 12.43 -4.45 16.25
CA GLU A 38 13.59 -3.70 15.75
C GLU A 38 13.25 -2.25 15.36
N ARG A 39 11.96 -1.85 15.36
CA ARG A 39 11.50 -0.53 14.88
C ARG A 39 11.62 0.55 15.97
N GLY A 40 12.73 1.30 15.94
CA GLY A 40 12.90 2.55 16.70
C GLY A 40 12.23 3.74 16.00
N ASP A 41 11.47 4.57 16.74
CA ASP A 41 10.70 5.67 16.14
C ASP A 41 11.58 6.79 15.58
N GLU A 42 12.74 7.06 16.20
CA GLU A 42 13.72 8.03 15.68
C GLU A 42 14.38 7.56 14.38
N ALA A 43 14.81 6.29 14.33
CA ALA A 43 15.38 5.70 13.12
C ALA A 43 14.37 5.68 11.96
N VAL A 44 13.09 5.45 12.27
CA VAL A 44 12.03 5.52 11.26
C VAL A 44 11.78 6.96 10.81
N ALA A 45 11.79 7.93 11.71
CA ALA A 45 11.63 9.33 11.35
C ALA A 45 12.78 9.82 10.46
N GLY A 46 14.01 9.44 10.77
CA GLY A 46 15.19 9.70 9.93
C GLY A 46 15.07 9.06 8.54
N TRP A 47 14.79 7.75 8.50
CA TRP A 47 14.58 7.03 7.24
C TRP A 47 13.44 7.63 6.40
N ALA A 48 12.31 7.99 7.02
CA ALA A 48 11.17 8.58 6.33
C ALA A 48 11.51 9.95 5.73
N ARG A 49 12.42 10.72 6.33
CA ARG A 49 12.85 12.00 5.79
C ARG A 49 13.86 11.84 4.63
N GLU A 50 14.76 10.89 4.75
CA GLU A 50 15.92 10.77 3.85
C GLU A 50 15.66 9.84 2.66
N VAL A 51 14.95 8.73 2.88
CA VAL A 51 14.80 7.66 1.90
C VAL A 51 13.43 7.67 1.22
N TRP A 52 12.37 8.04 1.97
CA TRP A 52 11.01 8.04 1.44
C TRP A 52 10.83 8.89 0.17
N PRO A 53 11.41 10.11 0.05
CA PRO A 53 11.27 10.92 -1.16
C PRO A 53 11.83 10.22 -2.41
N CYS A 54 12.97 9.52 -2.31
CA CYS A 54 13.55 8.76 -3.41
C CYS A 54 12.68 7.56 -3.82
N ALA A 55 12.01 6.94 -2.85
CA ALA A 55 11.10 5.82 -3.11
C ALA A 55 9.76 6.26 -3.75
N GLU A 56 9.35 7.52 -3.56
CA GLU A 56 8.19 8.11 -4.25
C GLU A 56 8.52 8.47 -5.69
N ASP A 57 9.70 9.04 -5.94
CA ASP A 57 10.16 9.36 -7.30
C ASP A 57 10.28 8.09 -8.17
N SER A 58 10.83 7.01 -7.60
CA SER A 58 10.93 5.70 -8.28
C SER A 58 9.57 5.03 -8.56
N ARG A 59 8.49 5.52 -7.96
CA ARG A 59 7.13 4.99 -8.13
C ARG A 59 6.33 5.68 -9.24
N ARG A 60 6.87 6.76 -9.81
CA ARG A 60 6.25 7.60 -10.84
C ARG A 60 6.56 7.10 -12.24
#